data_AF-A0A9E3HF54-F1
#
_entry.id   AF-A0A9E3HF54-F1
#
_cell.length_a   1.000
_cell.length_b   1.000
_cell.length_c   1.000
_cell.angle_alpha   90.00
_cell.angle_beta   90.00
_cell.angle_gamma   90.00
#
_symmetry.space_group_name_H-M   'P 1'
#
loop_
_entity.id
_entity.type
_entity.pdbx_description
1 polymer ?
#
loop_
_entity_poly.entity_id
_entity_poly.type
_entity_poly.pdbx_seq_one_letter_code
_entity_poly.pdbx_strand_id
1 'polypeptide(L)'
;MPAKPKQHTIRFEMLLTKEQNEHWQALADSSGISKAELVRRSMAGCRIKTIPQANWQCYWQLLNIGTKINQIAKAQNSAIANGLIPPPIDPILFEELTKQINKLRLHLLLGSDEETNEELSLGNDWED
;
A
#
# COMPACT_ATOMS: atom_id res chain seq x y z
N MET A 1 -2.01 17.24 -34.32
CA MET A 1 -2.81 17.07 -33.09
C MET A 1 -2.52 15.68 -32.53
N PRO A 2 -2.09 15.52 -31.27
CA PRO A 2 -1.83 14.19 -30.72
C PRO A 2 -3.14 13.42 -30.55
N ALA A 3 -3.20 12.20 -31.08
CA ALA A 3 -4.36 11.32 -31.00
C ALA A 3 -4.64 10.95 -29.53
N LYS A 4 -5.89 11.12 -29.07
CA LYS A 4 -6.29 10.73 -27.72
C LYS A 4 -6.08 9.22 -27.55
N PRO A 5 -5.45 8.75 -26.45
CA PRO A 5 -5.33 7.33 -26.18
C PRO A 5 -6.73 6.71 -26.09
N LYS A 6 -6.97 5.64 -26.84
CA LYS A 6 -8.24 4.90 -26.82
C LYS A 6 -8.43 4.29 -25.43
N GLN A 7 -9.30 4.86 -24.61
CA GLN A 7 -9.68 4.24 -23.34
C GLN A 7 -10.35 2.89 -23.64
N HIS A 8 -9.77 1.80 -23.14
CA HIS A 8 -10.37 0.47 -23.23
C HIS A 8 -11.18 0.25 -21.94
N THR A 9 -12.50 0.13 -22.10
CA THR A 9 -13.38 -0.21 -20.99
C THR A 9 -13.39 -1.73 -20.85
N ILE A 10 -12.88 -2.24 -19.74
CA ILE A 10 -12.92 -3.66 -19.40
C ILE A 10 -14.05 -3.88 -18.40
N ARG A 11 -14.96 -4.80 -18.69
CA ARG A 11 -16.05 -5.20 -17.78
C ARG A 11 -15.67 -6.51 -17.11
N PHE A 12 -15.73 -6.53 -15.79
CA PHE A 12 -15.61 -7.74 -14.98
C PHE A 12 -16.98 -8.10 -14.43
N GLU A 13 -17.34 -9.37 -14.52
CA GLU A 13 -18.54 -9.93 -13.93
C GLU A 13 -18.13 -10.90 -12.83
N MET A 14 -18.79 -10.80 -11.68
CA MET A 14 -18.52 -11.63 -10.52
C MET A 14 -19.84 -12.21 -10.04
N LEU A 15 -19.90 -13.54 -9.95
CA LEU A 15 -21.04 -14.25 -9.42
C LEU A 15 -20.84 -14.41 -7.92
N LEU A 16 -21.71 -13.77 -7.15
CA LEU A 16 -21.70 -13.82 -5.69
C LEU A 16 -23.00 -14.44 -5.19
N THR A 17 -22.91 -15.17 -4.09
CA THR A 17 -24.10 -15.49 -3.29
C THR A 17 -24.63 -14.23 -2.61
N LYS A 18 -25.87 -14.28 -2.11
CA LYS A 18 -26.49 -13.15 -1.41
C LYS A 18 -25.64 -12.70 -0.20
N GLU A 19 -25.21 -13.64 0.62
CA GLU A 19 -24.37 -13.37 1.80
C GLU A 19 -23.03 -12.75 1.42
N GLN A 20 -22.37 -13.26 0.37
CA GLN A 20 -21.12 -12.68 -0.11
C GLN A 20 -21.32 -11.24 -0.58
N ASN A 21 -22.38 -10.97 -1.34
CA ASN A 21 -22.67 -9.62 -1.82
C ASN A 21 -22.94 -8.63 -0.67
N GLU A 22 -23.65 -9.07 0.37
CA GLU A 22 -23.89 -8.27 1.59
C GLU A 22 -22.58 -8.01 2.34
N HIS A 23 -21.73 -9.02 2.49
CA HIS A 23 -20.40 -8.88 3.10
C HIS A 23 -19.52 -7.86 2.35
N TRP A 24 -19.43 -7.98 1.02
CA TRP A 24 -18.67 -7.03 0.19
C TRP A 24 -19.24 -5.60 0.26
N GLN A 25 -20.56 -5.46 0.37
CA GLN A 25 -21.19 -4.16 0.52
C GLN A 25 -20.85 -3.54 1.88
N ALA A 26 -20.99 -4.29 2.97
CA ALA A 26 -20.65 -3.81 4.31
C ALA A 26 -19.18 -3.39 4.44
N LEU A 27 -18.27 -4.14 3.79
CA LEU A 27 -16.84 -3.82 3.78
C LEU A 27 -16.51 -2.56 2.95
N ALA A 28 -17.29 -2.32 1.89
CA ALA A 28 -17.17 -1.10 1.09
C ALA A 28 -17.65 0.12 1.88
N ASP A 29 -18.79 -0.04 2.57
CA ASP A 29 -19.42 1.01 3.38
C ASP A 29 -18.54 1.38 4.59
N SER A 30 -17.98 0.40 5.30
CA SER A 30 -17.03 0.65 6.40
C SER A 30 -15.74 1.32 5.92
N SER A 31 -15.39 1.10 4.65
CA SER A 31 -14.22 1.71 4.02
C SER A 31 -14.51 3.06 3.35
N GLY A 32 -15.77 3.51 3.34
CA GLY A 32 -16.19 4.76 2.70
C GLY A 32 -15.98 4.78 1.18
N ILE A 33 -15.94 3.63 0.51
CA ILE A 33 -15.72 3.52 -0.93
C ILE A 33 -16.83 2.73 -1.63
N SER A 34 -16.96 2.88 -2.95
CA SER A 34 -17.91 2.07 -3.71
C SER A 34 -17.47 0.60 -3.75
N LYS A 35 -18.43 -0.33 -3.78
CA LYS A 35 -18.16 -1.77 -3.95
C LYS A 35 -17.32 -2.09 -5.19
N ALA A 36 -17.55 -1.40 -6.31
CA ALA A 36 -16.75 -1.58 -7.53
C ALA A 36 -15.28 -1.16 -7.34
N GLU A 37 -15.04 -0.10 -6.56
CA GLU A 37 -13.68 0.36 -6.21
C GLU A 37 -13.00 -0.62 -5.26
N LEU A 38 -13.74 -1.17 -4.30
CA LEU A 38 -13.27 -2.21 -3.39
C LEU A 38 -12.79 -3.44 -4.16
N VAL A 39 -13.60 -3.93 -5.11
CA VAL A 39 -13.24 -5.07 -5.98
C VAL A 39 -12.00 -4.78 -6.83
N ARG A 40 -11.93 -3.60 -7.46
CA ARG A 40 -10.73 -3.19 -8.24
C ARG A 40 -9.46 -3.20 -7.39
N ARG A 41 -9.52 -2.65 -6.17
CA ARG A 41 -8.38 -2.62 -5.25
C ARG A 41 -7.99 -4.01 -4.78
N SER A 42 -8.97 -4.84 -4.46
CA SER A 42 -8.75 -6.24 -4.09
C SER A 42 -8.06 -7.01 -5.22
N MET A 43 -8.55 -6.90 -6.47
CA MET A 43 -7.95 -7.55 -7.64
C MET A 43 -6.52 -7.05 -7.93
N ALA A 44 -6.24 -5.79 -7.67
CA ALA A 44 -4.89 -5.21 -7.83
C ALA A 44 -3.94 -5.57 -6.68
N GLY A 45 -4.35 -6.39 -5.71
CA GLY A 45 -3.58 -6.72 -4.51
C GLY A 45 -3.34 -5.51 -3.59
N CYS A 46 -4.14 -4.45 -3.74
CA CYS A 46 -4.03 -3.24 -2.95
C CYS A 46 -4.75 -3.42 -1.62
N ARG A 47 -4.04 -3.12 -0.53
CA ARG A 47 -4.58 -3.19 0.83
C ARG A 47 -5.75 -2.19 0.97
N ILE A 48 -6.92 -2.70 1.32
CA ILE A 48 -8.09 -1.87 1.66
C ILE A 48 -7.91 -1.48 3.12
N LYS A 49 -7.19 -0.39 3.35
CA LYS A 49 -7.05 0.18 4.67
C LYS A 49 -7.57 1.60 4.64
N THR A 50 -8.50 1.92 5.51
CA THR A 50 -8.99 3.28 5.71
C THR A 50 -7.89 4.09 6.36
N ILE A 51 -7.43 5.13 5.65
CA ILE A 51 -6.55 6.13 6.25
C ILE A 51 -7.49 7.23 6.75
N PRO A 52 -7.44 7.61 8.03
CA PRO A 52 -8.20 8.76 8.52
C PRO A 52 -7.99 9.97 7.61
N GLN A 53 -9.06 10.71 7.27
CA GLN A 53 -8.99 11.81 6.31
C GLN A 53 -7.93 12.86 6.70
N ALA A 54 -7.74 13.10 7.99
CA ALA A 54 -6.70 13.97 8.54
C ALA A 54 -5.27 13.49 8.21
N ASN A 55 -5.07 12.18 8.08
CA ASN A 55 -3.76 11.55 7.87
C ASN A 55 -3.47 11.21 6.40
N TRP A 56 -4.48 11.31 5.53
CA TRP A 56 -4.41 10.91 4.12
C TRP A 56 -3.27 11.59 3.37
N GLN A 57 -3.17 12.92 3.46
CA GLN A 57 -2.15 13.67 2.72
C GLN A 57 -0.73 13.27 3.11
N CYS A 58 -0.48 13.11 4.41
CA CYS A 58 0.82 12.70 4.95
C CYS A 58 1.17 11.26 4.52
N TYR A 59 0.20 10.33 4.59
CA TYR A 59 0.39 8.95 4.16
C TYR A 59 0.84 8.84 2.70
N TRP A 60 0.18 9.59 1.79
CA TRP A 60 0.52 9.56 0.37
C TRP A 60 1.87 10.19 0.06
N GLN A 61 2.22 11.28 0.77
CA GLN A 61 3.54 11.88 0.64
C GLN A 61 4.64 10.88 1.07
N LEU A 62 4.45 10.18 2.19
CA LEU A 62 5.37 9.13 2.65
C LEU A 62 5.47 7.96 1.66
N LEU A 63 4.36 7.53 1.07
CA LEU A 63 4.38 6.50 0.02
C LEU A 63 5.20 6.96 -1.21
N ASN A 64 5.01 8.21 -1.63
CA ASN A 64 5.75 8.76 -2.77
C ASN A 64 7.26 8.83 -2.48
N ILE A 65 7.64 9.27 -1.28
CA ILE A 65 9.03 9.30 -0.82
C ILE A 65 9.63 7.89 -0.84
N GLY A 66 8.96 6.90 -0.23
CA GLY A 66 9.42 5.51 -0.22
C GLY A 66 9.58 4.92 -1.63
N THR A 67 8.66 5.26 -2.54
CA THR A 67 8.73 4.82 -3.94
C THR A 67 9.96 5.38 -4.65
N LYS A 68 10.24 6.67 -4.47
CA LYS A 68 11.43 7.32 -5.05
C LYS A 68 12.73 6.75 -4.49
N ILE A 69 12.79 6.50 -3.19
CA ILE A 69 13.95 5.86 -2.54
C ILE A 69 14.21 4.48 -3.14
N ASN A 70 13.16 3.67 -3.30
CA ASN A 70 13.29 2.34 -3.90
C ASN A 70 13.80 2.40 -5.35
N GLN A 71 13.37 3.39 -6.14
CA GLN A 71 13.88 3.60 -7.49
C GLN A 71 15.37 3.99 -7.49
N ILE A 72 15.79 4.87 -6.58
CA ILE A 72 17.21 5.23 -6.41
C ILE A 72 18.04 4.00 -6.05
N ALA A 73 17.61 3.22 -5.06
CA ALA A 73 18.31 2.00 -4.66
C ALA A 73 18.44 0.99 -5.81
N LYS A 74 17.37 0.78 -6.58
CA LYS A 74 17.40 -0.09 -7.77
C LYS A 74 18.33 0.44 -8.86
N ALA A 75 18.31 1.75 -9.11
CA ALA A 75 19.20 2.37 -10.10
C ALA A 75 20.67 2.21 -9.71
N GLN A 76 20.99 2.41 -8.42
CA GLN A 76 22.33 2.20 -7.88
C GLN A 76 22.76 0.74 -8.00
N ASN A 77 21.92 -0.21 -7.58
CA ASN A 77 22.21 -1.64 -7.70
C ASN A 77 22.43 -2.06 -9.17
N SER A 78 21.65 -1.51 -10.09
CA SER A 78 21.81 -1.74 -11.53
C SER A 78 23.11 -1.13 -12.06
N ALA A 79 23.49 0.07 -11.64
CA ALA A 79 24.75 0.69 -12.02
C ALA A 79 25.97 -0.15 -11.56
N ILE A 80 25.93 -0.64 -10.30
CA ILE A 80 26.95 -1.55 -9.76
C ILE A 80 27.04 -2.84 -10.57
N ALA A 81 25.89 -3.46 -10.89
CA ALA A 81 25.84 -4.67 -11.70
C ALA A 81 26.41 -4.46 -13.13
N ASN A 82 26.33 -3.24 -13.66
CA ASN A 82 26.89 -2.85 -14.95
C ASN A 82 28.36 -2.39 -14.88
N GLY A 83 29.04 -2.59 -13.75
CA GLY A 83 30.47 -2.29 -13.59
C GLY A 83 30.82 -0.83 -13.33
N LEU A 84 29.82 0.04 -13.12
CA LEU A 84 30.07 1.38 -12.60
C LEU A 84 30.40 1.28 -11.11
N ILE A 85 31.44 1.99 -10.68
CA ILE A 85 31.83 2.10 -9.27
C ILE A 85 31.25 3.43 -8.77
N PRO A 86 30.02 3.47 -8.23
CA PRO A 86 29.52 4.67 -7.57
C PRO A 86 30.38 4.98 -6.33
N PRO A 87 30.44 6.25 -5.88
CA PRO A 87 31.02 6.56 -4.59
C PRO A 87 30.37 5.71 -3.49
N PRO A 88 31.12 5.28 -2.47
CA PRO A 88 30.59 4.41 -1.42
C PRO A 88 29.49 5.16 -0.66
N ILE A 89 28.24 4.82 -0.96
CA ILE A 89 27.06 5.21 -0.20
C ILE A 89 26.65 3.98 0.60
N ASP A 90 26.48 4.16 1.91
CA ASP A 90 26.07 3.08 2.80
C ASP A 90 24.63 2.61 2.47
N PRO A 91 24.43 1.40 1.94
CA PRO A 91 23.11 0.89 1.58
C PRO A 91 22.20 0.70 2.81
N ILE A 92 22.79 0.51 3.99
CA ILE A 92 22.09 0.25 5.26
C ILE A 92 21.17 1.44 5.59
N LEU A 93 21.58 2.67 5.24
CA LEU A 93 20.81 3.89 5.47
C LEU A 93 19.48 3.91 4.70
N PHE A 94 19.43 3.36 3.48
CA PHE A 94 18.20 3.36 2.67
C PHE A 94 17.21 2.29 3.12
N GLU A 95 17.69 1.13 3.54
CA GLU A 95 16.83 0.08 4.08
C GLU A 95 16.20 0.53 5.40
N GLU A 96 17.01 1.13 6.29
CA GLU A 96 16.53 1.66 7.57
C GLU A 96 15.54 2.81 7.36
N LEU A 97 15.82 3.73 6.43
CA LEU A 97 14.88 4.80 6.07
C LEU A 97 13.54 4.24 5.54
N THR A 98 13.59 3.19 4.73
CA THR A 98 12.39 2.52 4.22
C THR A 98 11.57 1.88 5.34
N LYS A 99 12.23 1.24 6.31
CA LYS A 99 11.58 0.70 7.52
C LYS A 99 10.89 1.80 8.32
N GLN A 100 11.57 2.92 8.57
CA GLN A 100 10.99 4.05 9.31
C GLN A 100 9.79 4.67 8.60
N ILE A 101 9.86 4.86 7.28
CA ILE A 101 8.72 5.33 6.47
C ILE A 101 7.54 4.36 6.56
N ASN A 102 7.79 3.06 6.49
CA ASN A 102 6.72 2.06 6.61
C ASN A 102 6.09 2.04 8.01
N LYS A 103 6.88 2.23 9.07
CA LYS A 103 6.38 2.36 10.44
C LYS A 103 5.48 3.60 10.61
N LEU A 104 5.91 4.76 10.09
CA LEU A 104 5.10 5.98 10.11
C LEU A 104 3.79 5.82 9.33
N ARG A 105 3.83 5.17 8.16
CA ARG A 105 2.62 4.86 7.39
C ARG A 105 1.67 3.93 8.13
N LEU A 106 2.19 3.00 8.93
CA LEU A 106 1.38 2.12 9.78
C LEU A 106 0.70 2.91 10.89
N HIS A 107 1.42 3.78 11.59
CA HIS A 107 0.85 4.64 12.63
C HIS A 107 -0.24 5.57 12.10
N LEU A 108 0.02 6.22 10.96
CA LEU A 108 -0.97 7.11 10.32
C LEU A 108 -2.26 6.41 9.93
N LEU A 109 -2.17 5.09 9.76
CA LEU A 109 -3.25 4.26 9.29
C LEU A 109 -4.04 3.63 10.44
N LEU A 110 -3.38 3.26 11.53
CA LEU A 110 -4.04 2.73 12.72
C LEU A 110 -4.66 3.84 13.58
N GLY A 111 -4.24 5.09 13.39
CA GLY A 111 -4.49 6.13 14.38
C GLY A 111 -3.53 5.94 15.56
N SER A 112 -3.16 7.01 16.25
CA SER A 112 -2.36 6.89 17.46
C SER A 112 -3.21 6.24 18.55
N ASP A 113 -3.00 4.95 18.82
CA ASP A 113 -3.27 4.42 20.15
C ASP A 113 -2.19 5.03 21.05
N GLU A 114 -2.56 6.06 21.80
CA GLU A 114 -1.90 6.28 23.09
C GLU A 114 -2.13 5.00 23.92
N GLU A 115 -1.02 4.33 24.25
CA GLU A 115 -0.90 3.32 25.31
C GLU A 115 -2.07 2.33 25.44
N THR A 116 -2.00 1.19 24.74
CA THR A 116 -2.57 -0.05 25.28
C THR A 116 -1.44 -1.02 25.55
N ASN A 117 -0.86 -0.86 26.74
CA ASN A 117 -0.08 -1.89 27.39
C ASN A 117 -1.08 -2.92 27.93
N GLU A 118 -1.41 -3.95 27.14
CA GLU A 118 -1.84 -5.27 27.62
C GLU A 118 -2.00 -6.23 26.42
N GLU A 119 -1.15 -7.24 26.41
CA GLU A 119 -1.27 -8.57 25.79
C GLU A 119 -2.43 -8.79 24.81
N LEU A 120 -2.17 -8.60 23.50
CA LEU A 120 -2.88 -9.34 22.46
C LEU A 120 -1.93 -10.35 21.84
N SER A 121 -2.01 -11.56 22.40
CA SER A 121 -1.67 -12.84 21.79
C SER A 121 -1.36 -12.75 20.30
N LEU A 122 -0.08 -12.86 19.97
CA LEU A 122 0.37 -13.33 18.65
C LEU A 122 -0.11 -14.77 18.48
N GLY A 123 -1.39 -14.93 18.12
CA GLY A 123 -1.88 -16.14 17.51
C GLY A 123 -1.29 -16.24 16.12
N ASN A 124 -0.35 -17.17 15.93
CA ASN A 124 0.05 -17.66 14.61
C ASN A 124 -1.19 -18.23 13.92
N ASP A 125 -1.80 -17.45 13.02
CA ASP A 125 -2.97 -17.88 12.23
C ASP A 125 -2.59 -18.06 10.75
N TRP A 126 -1.37 -18.53 10.49
CA TRP A 126 -0.84 -18.86 9.15
C TRP A 126 -0.57 -20.37 8.97
N GLU A 127 -1.24 -21.23 9.72
CA GLU A 127 -1.34 -22.65 9.41
C GLU A 127 -2.77 -22.95 8.91
N ASP A 128 -2.96 -22.77 7.60
CA ASP A 128 -3.55 -23.76 6.65
C ASP A 128 -3.61 -23.19 5.22
#